data_AF-A0A3M1Q9C0-F1
#
_entry.id   AF-A0A3M1Q9C0-F1
#
_cell.length_a   1.000
_cell.length_b   1.000
_cell.length_c   1.000
_cell.angle_alpha   90.00
_cell.angle_beta   90.00
_cell.angle_gamma   90.00
#
_symmetry.space_group_name_H-M   'P 1'
#
loop_
_entity.id
_entity.type
_entity.pdbx_description
1 polymer ?
#
loop_
_entity_poly.entity_id
_entity_poly.type
_entity_poly.pdbx_seq_one_letter_code
_entity_poly.pdbx_strand_id
1 'polypeptide(L)'
;MADYDFERLSVLVVDDSLFLRSLLVNSLRILGVGQVHAVEHGGEAIEFLRRVKTEPMKVGVQEVDIVLSNWQMSPVDGMMLLRFIRR
;
A
#
# COMPACT_ATOMS: atom_id res chain seq x y z
N MET A 1 18.10 21.80 -6.01
CA MET A 1 17.17 20.64 -6.08
C MET A 1 16.03 20.99 -5.15
N ALA A 2 14.77 20.84 -5.57
CA ALA A 2 13.67 20.98 -4.61
C ALA A 2 13.83 19.86 -3.58
N ASP A 3 13.93 20.19 -2.30
CA ASP A 3 13.79 19.20 -1.24
C ASP A 3 12.35 18.70 -1.28
N TYR A 4 12.17 17.46 -1.72
CA TYR A 4 10.89 16.80 -1.70
C TYR A 4 10.70 16.18 -0.32
N ASP A 5 9.65 16.59 0.39
CA ASP A 5 9.26 16.03 1.68
C ASP A 5 8.16 14.98 1.46
N PHE A 6 8.48 13.72 1.80
CA PHE A 6 7.57 12.58 1.68
C PHE A 6 7.08 12.07 3.06
N GLU A 7 7.39 12.76 4.16
CA GLU A 7 7.04 12.30 5.51
C GLU A 7 5.54 12.18 5.75
N ARG A 8 4.73 12.88 4.95
CA ARG A 8 3.26 12.84 5.05
C ARG A 8 2.61 11.78 4.16
N LEU A 9 3.37 11.12 3.29
CA LEU A 9 2.83 10.13 2.38
C LEU A 9 2.60 8.78 3.07
N SER A 10 1.47 8.18 2.74
CA SER A 10 1.05 6.84 3.11
C SER A 10 0.95 5.96 1.86
N VAL A 11 1.77 4.91 1.81
CA VAL A 11 1.87 4.01 0.66
C VAL A 11 1.50 2.58 1.05
N LEU A 12 0.63 1.95 0.27
CA LEU A 12 0.31 0.53 0.37
C LEU A 12 1.00 -0.25 -0.76
N VAL A 13 1.82 -1.22 -0.41
CA VAL A 13 2.48 -2.15 -1.34
C VAL A 13 1.76 -3.50 -1.31
N VAL A 14 1.37 -4.02 -2.47
CA VAL A 14 0.63 -5.28 -2.62
C VAL A 14 1.39 -6.15 -3.63
N ASP A 15 2.10 -7.15 -3.15
CA ASP A 15 2.92 -8.03 -4.00
C ASP A 15 3.09 -9.39 -3.31
N ASP A 16 2.90 -10.49 -4.04
CA ASP A 16 3.02 -11.86 -3.54
C ASP A 16 4.47 -12.34 -3.46
N SER A 17 5.41 -11.64 -4.09
CA SER A 17 6.85 -11.86 -3.93
C SER A 17 7.38 -11.12 -2.71
N LEU A 18 7.73 -11.86 -1.66
CA LEU A 18 8.37 -11.30 -0.45
C LEU A 18 9.62 -10.45 -0.79
N PHE A 19 10.40 -10.88 -1.78
CA PHE A 19 11.60 -10.16 -2.20
C PHE A 19 11.27 -8.79 -2.80
N LEU A 20 10.36 -8.74 -3.79
CA LEU A 20 9.96 -7.47 -4.42
C LEU A 20 9.27 -6.55 -3.43
N ARG A 21 8.37 -7.10 -2.61
CA ARG A 21 7.69 -6.35 -1.54
C ARG A 21 8.70 -5.72 -0.58
N SER A 22 9.70 -6.48 -0.13
CA SER A 22 10.74 -5.97 0.77
C SER A 22 11.62 -4.89 0.12
N LEU A 23 11.99 -5.09 -1.15
CA LEU A 23 12.76 -4.11 -1.92
C LEU A 23 12.02 -2.78 -2.05
N LEU A 24 10.73 -2.82 -2.38
CA LEU A 24 9.88 -1.63 -2.51
C LEU A 24 9.71 -0.92 -1.17
N VAL A 25 9.40 -1.66 -0.11
CA VAL A 25 9.23 -1.09 1.25
C VAL A 25 10.51 -0.38 1.71
N ASN A 26 11.67 -1.02 1.53
CA ASN A 26 12.95 -0.43 1.91
C ASN A 26 13.28 0.81 1.08
N SER A 27 13.00 0.78 -0.23
CA SER A 27 13.21 1.93 -1.11
C SER A 27 12.36 3.13 -0.69
N LEU A 28 11.07 2.91 -0.39
CA LEU A 28 10.16 3.97 0.08
C LEU A 28 10.61 4.56 1.43
N ARG A 29 11.08 3.72 2.36
CA ARG A 29 11.62 4.19 3.64
C ARG A 29 12.89 5.01 3.48
N ILE A 30 13.81 4.60 2.61
CA ILE A 30 15.03 5.35 2.30
C ILE A 30 14.70 6.71 1.69
N LEU A 31 13.62 6.79 0.89
CA LEU A 31 13.12 8.06 0.34
C LEU A 31 12.44 8.96 1.40
N GLY A 32 12.22 8.48 2.63
CA GLY A 32 11.58 9.27 3.69
C GLY A 32 10.05 9.23 3.68
N VAL A 33 9.44 8.22 3.04
CA VAL A 33 7.98 8.03 3.11
C VAL A 33 7.55 7.73 4.54
N GLY A 34 6.60 8.51 5.06
CA GLY A 34 6.17 8.44 6.45
C GLY A 34 5.53 7.12 6.85
N GLN A 35 4.57 6.63 6.07
CA GLN A 35 3.85 5.38 6.36
C GLN A 35 3.94 4.43 5.16
N VAL A 36 4.43 3.21 5.40
CA VAL A 36 4.53 2.17 4.37
C VAL A 36 3.90 0.89 4.91
N HIS A 37 2.82 0.45 4.26
CA HIS A 37 2.10 -0.78 4.54
C HIS A 37 2.35 -1.78 3.43
N ALA A 38 2.42 -3.05 3.79
CA ALA A 38 2.71 -4.12 2.84
C ALA A 38 1.86 -5.35 3.12
N VAL A 39 1.26 -5.91 2.09
CA VAL A 39 0.38 -7.09 2.11
C VAL A 39 0.65 -7.97 0.90
N GLU A 40 0.23 -9.24 0.93
CA GLU A 40 0.66 -10.23 -0.07
C GLU A 40 -0.26 -10.32 -1.28
N HIS A 41 -1.52 -9.92 -1.14
CA HIS A 41 -2.51 -10.06 -2.20
C HIS A 41 -3.67 -9.07 -2.10
N GLY A 42 -4.51 -9.02 -3.14
CA GLY A 42 -5.59 -8.04 -3.23
C GLY A 42 -6.64 -8.11 -2.11
N GLY A 43 -6.94 -9.31 -1.60
CA GLY A 43 -7.88 -9.50 -0.48
C GLY A 43 -7.46 -8.79 0.81
N GLU A 44 -6.22 -8.98 1.24
CA GLU A 44 -5.64 -8.28 2.39
C GLU A 44 -5.60 -6.76 2.15
N ALA A 45 -5.27 -6.32 0.93
CA ALA A 45 -5.28 -4.91 0.56
C ALA A 45 -6.69 -4.30 0.66
N ILE A 46 -7.72 -5.01 0.21
CA ILE A 46 -9.12 -4.59 0.31
C ILE A 46 -9.54 -4.47 1.78
N GLU A 47 -9.18 -5.45 2.62
CA GLU A 47 -9.47 -5.41 4.05
C GLU A 47 -8.78 -4.22 4.74
N PHE A 48 -7.49 -4.02 4.45
CA PHE A 48 -6.73 -2.88 4.96
C PHE A 48 -7.37 -1.55 4.58
N LEU A 49 -7.69 -1.34 3.30
CA LEU A 49 -8.33 -0.13 2.81
C LEU A 49 -9.71 0.11 3.44
N ARG A 50 -10.49 -0.96 3.69
CA ARG A 50 -11.74 -0.87 4.43
C ARG A 50 -11.51 -0.40 5.85
N ARG A 51 -10.54 -0.98 6.55
CA ARG A 51 -10.21 -0.61 7.93
C ARG A 51 -9.70 0.82 8.05
N VAL A 52 -8.91 1.30 7.09
CA VAL A 52 -8.49 2.71 7.01
C VAL A 52 -9.72 3.62 6.89
N LYS A 53 -10.71 3.27 6.07
CA LYS A 53 -11.95 4.05 5.92
C LYS A 53 -12.84 4.02 7.16
N THR A 54 -12.99 2.87 7.82
CA THR A 54 -13.95 2.71 8.93
C THR A 54 -13.36 3.03 10.30
N GLU A 55 -12.07 2.76 10.50
CA GLU A 55 -11.40 2.82 11.81
C GLU A 55 -9.97 3.41 11.71
N PRO A 56 -9.78 4.60 11.12
CA PRO A 56 -8.45 5.15 10.83
C PRO A 56 -7.57 5.29 12.08
N MET A 57 -8.18 5.65 13.22
CA MET A 57 -7.48 5.80 14.50
C MET A 57 -6.90 4.48 15.03
N LYS A 58 -7.53 3.33 14.73
CA LYS A 58 -7.03 2.02 15.16
C LYS A 58 -5.96 1.47 14.22
N VAL A 59 -6.02 1.83 12.94
CA VAL A 59 -5.01 1.43 11.95
C VAL A 59 -3.76 2.31 12.03
N GLY A 60 -3.90 3.52 12.58
CA GLY A 60 -2.80 4.50 12.69
C GLY A 60 -2.55 5.27 11.39
N VAL A 61 -3.48 5.19 10.44
CA VAL A 61 -3.36 5.75 9.09
C VAL A 61 -4.68 6.39 8.72
N GLN A 62 -4.63 7.65 8.32
CA GLN A 62 -5.82 8.44 8.02
C GLN A 62 -6.30 8.19 6.57
N GLU A 63 -5.35 8.03 5.65
CA GLU A 63 -5.62 7.72 4.24
C GLU A 63 -4.44 6.98 3.60
N VAL A 64 -4.67 6.45 2.40
CA VAL A 64 -3.63 5.83 1.57
C VAL A 64 -3.52 6.65 0.29
N ASP A 65 -2.38 7.31 0.10
CA ASP A 65 -2.13 8.20 -1.04
C ASP A 65 -1.80 7.40 -2.31
N ILE A 66 -1.00 6.35 -2.14
CA ILE A 66 -0.45 5.56 -3.25
C ILE A 66 -0.64 4.07 -2.97
N VAL A 67 -1.11 3.34 -3.98
CA VAL A 67 -1.12 1.88 -3.98
C VAL A 67 -0.18 1.38 -5.07
N LEU A 68 0.88 0.67 -4.68
CA LEU A 68 1.78 -0.06 -5.58
C LEU A 68 1.36 -1.53 -5.57
N SER A 69 0.79 -2.02 -6.68
CA SER A 69 0.26 -3.38 -6.75
C SER A 69 0.90 -4.17 -7.90
N ASN A 70 1.32 -5.40 -7.62
CA ASN A 70 1.51 -6.41 -8.65
C ASN A 70 0.14 -6.72 -9.30
N TRP A 71 0.12 -6.90 -10.61
CA TRP A 71 -1.10 -7.19 -11.36
C TRP A 71 -1.51 -8.68 -11.24
N GLN A 72 -0.52 -9.58 -11.12
CA GLN A 72 -0.73 -11.02 -11.08
C GLN A 72 -0.35 -11.58 -9.70
N MET A 73 -1.35 -11.87 -8.87
CA MET A 73 -1.19 -12.40 -7.51
C MET A 73 -2.28 -13.43 -7.20
N SER A 74 -2.11 -14.19 -6.11
CA SER A 74 -3.09 -15.15 -5.59
C SER A 74 -3.40 -14.87 -4.10
N PRO A 75 -4.63 -15.09 -3.60
CA PRO A 75 -5.84 -15.55 -4.30
C PRO A 75 -6.60 -14.42 -5.01
N VAL A 76 -6.27 -13.16 -4.74
CA VAL A 76 -6.92 -12.00 -5.37
C VAL A 76 -5.88 -11.18 -6.12
N ASP A 77 -6.07 -11.09 -7.43
CA ASP A 77 -5.19 -10.36 -8.34
C ASP A 77 -5.31 -8.82 -8.22
N GLY A 78 -4.33 -8.12 -8.81
CA GLY A 78 -4.27 -6.66 -8.79
C GLY A 78 -5.37 -5.99 -9.62
N MET A 79 -5.93 -6.68 -10.62
CA MET A 79 -7.02 -6.14 -11.44
C MET A 79 -8.33 -6.08 -10.65
N MET A 80 -8.60 -7.09 -9.81
CA MET A 80 -9.70 -7.09 -8.85
C MET A 80 -9.53 -5.98 -7.81
N LEU A 81 -8.32 -5.83 -7.25
CA LEU A 81 -8.01 -4.73 -6.34
C LEU A 81 -8.24 -3.35 -6.99
N LEU A 82 -7.73 -3.13 -8.20
CA LEU A 82 -7.91 -1.87 -8.93
C LEU A 82 -9.40 -1.57 -9.17
N ARG A 83 -10.18 -2.57 -9.57
CA ARG A 83 -11.65 -2.42 -9.74
C ARG A 83 -12.34 -2.07 -8.43
N PHE A 84 -11.89 -2.63 -7.31
CA PHE A 84 -12.42 -2.29 -5.99
C PHE A 84 -12.10 -0.84 -5.60
N ILE A 85 -10.85 -0.38 -5.81
CA ILE A 85 -10.42 0.99 -5.46
C ILE A 85 -11.16 2.05 -6.27
N ARG A 86 -11.48 1.77 -7.54
CA ARG A 86 -12.11 2.73 -8.46
C ARG A 86 -13.64 2.75 -8.43
N ARG A 87 -14.28 1.90 -7.62
CA ARG A 87 -15.71 1.95 -7.33
C ARG A 87 -15.99 2.85 -6.14
#